data_AF-A0A6I1MXK9-F1
#
_entry.id   AF-A0A6I1MXK9-F1
#
_cell.length_a   1.000
_cell.length_b   1.000
_cell.length_c   1.000
_cell.angle_alpha   90.00
_cell.angle_beta   90.00
_cell.angle_gamma   90.00
#
_symmetry.space_group_name_H-M   'P 1'
#
loop_
_entity.id
_entity.type
_entity.pdbx_description
1 polymer ?
#
loop_
_entity_poly.entity_id
_entity_poly.type
_entity_poly.pdbx_seq_one_letter_code
_entity_poly.pdbx_strand_id
1 'polypeptide(L)'
;MLTFDDGPAAASSGNSTMRILETLAQNGQQRGIKAVFFTQTRAWHGGGTDVGRALIRREHDDGHLVALHSATTFHSNHRFMSSQALDESMQDGVADLLAITGVPPSLVRPPFWAYNADTLLTYHAYGLQMLLTDLNANDGKIYGINWSWHKRANMLKHLAETRVRWAAGHMPEVDGATPVVVTFHDVNTYTARHLEEYLAILVDVARELDVPLAARPFYDSREELERAALASTVADAASRPQLPGFWNWLWQ
;
A
#
# COMPACT_ATOMS: atom_id res chain seq x y z
N MET A 1 -7.85 -5.74 -0.33
CA MET A 1 -7.43 -4.37 0.08
C MET A 1 -6.34 -3.89 -0.87
N LEU A 2 -6.59 -2.80 -1.62
CA LEU A 2 -5.59 -2.20 -2.49
C LEU A 2 -4.75 -1.19 -1.71
N THR A 3 -3.44 -1.22 -1.93
CA THR A 3 -2.49 -0.28 -1.33
C THR A 3 -1.50 0.24 -2.38
N PHE A 4 -1.08 1.49 -2.24
CA PHE A 4 -0.17 2.16 -3.15
C PHE A 4 0.99 2.79 -2.38
N ASP A 5 2.22 2.50 -2.80
CA ASP A 5 3.44 2.99 -2.16
C ASP A 5 4.16 4.05 -3.03
N ASP A 6 5.03 4.80 -2.37
CA ASP A 6 5.97 5.82 -2.89
C ASP A 6 5.36 7.16 -3.30
N GLY A 7 4.05 7.20 -3.49
CA GLY A 7 3.30 8.36 -3.93
C GLY A 7 3.32 9.58 -3.01
N PRO A 8 2.70 10.68 -3.48
CA PRO A 8 2.16 10.86 -4.82
C PRO A 8 3.26 11.22 -5.86
N ALA A 9 2.96 11.04 -7.15
CA ALA A 9 3.82 11.56 -8.22
C ALA A 9 3.75 13.10 -8.31
N ALA A 10 4.89 13.78 -8.53
CA ALA A 10 4.92 15.25 -8.66
C ALA A 10 4.66 15.80 -10.08
N ALA A 11 4.39 14.95 -11.07
CA ALA A 11 4.16 15.40 -12.45
C ALA A 11 2.91 16.30 -12.53
N SER A 12 3.02 17.49 -13.15
CA SER A 12 1.89 18.42 -13.29
C SER A 12 0.93 18.06 -14.44
N SER A 13 1.37 17.22 -15.38
CA SER A 13 0.57 16.71 -16.48
C SER A 13 0.79 15.20 -16.66
N GLY A 14 -0.25 14.47 -17.06
CA GLY A 14 -0.18 13.00 -17.19
C GLY A 14 0.17 12.28 -15.88
N ASN A 15 -0.27 12.83 -14.74
CA ASN A 15 0.08 12.36 -13.41
C ASN A 15 -0.48 10.94 -13.15
N SER A 16 0.40 10.02 -12.73
CA SER A 16 0.05 8.62 -12.52
C SER A 16 -0.86 8.40 -11.30
N THR A 17 -0.60 9.08 -10.18
CA THR A 17 -1.45 9.06 -8.98
C THR A 17 -2.86 9.56 -9.32
N MET A 18 -2.97 10.68 -10.06
CA MET A 18 -4.26 11.20 -10.52
C MET A 18 -5.06 10.17 -11.34
N ARG A 19 -4.41 9.50 -12.30
CA ARG A 19 -5.06 8.47 -13.12
C ARG A 19 -5.50 7.26 -12.30
N ILE A 20 -4.75 6.91 -11.26
CA ILE A 20 -5.12 5.85 -10.31
C ILE A 20 -6.40 6.25 -9.56
N LEU A 21 -6.45 7.46 -9.00
CA LEU A 21 -7.64 7.98 -8.32
C LEU A 21 -8.88 7.95 -9.23
N GLU A 22 -8.73 8.38 -10.48
CA GLU A 22 -9.81 8.33 -11.49
C GLU A 22 -10.27 6.89 -11.77
N THR A 23 -9.34 5.96 -11.91
CA THR A 23 -9.66 4.53 -12.16
C THR A 23 -10.32 3.88 -10.94
N LEU A 24 -9.87 4.20 -9.72
CA LEU A 24 -10.49 3.72 -8.48
C LEU A 24 -11.93 4.24 -8.33
N ALA A 25 -12.16 5.51 -8.66
CA ALA A 25 -13.50 6.10 -8.68
C ALA A 25 -14.39 5.42 -9.73
N GLN A 26 -13.85 5.11 -10.92
CA GLN A 26 -14.59 4.53 -12.03
C GLN A 26 -13.77 3.55 -12.87
N ASN A 27 -14.15 2.27 -12.82
CA ASN A 27 -13.65 1.19 -13.68
C ASN A 27 -14.76 0.13 -13.86
N GLY A 28 -14.52 -0.84 -14.74
CA GLY A 28 -15.45 -1.92 -15.06
C GLY A 28 -15.56 -3.06 -14.03
N GLN A 29 -14.66 -3.15 -13.04
CA GLN A 29 -14.71 -4.19 -12.01
C GLN A 29 -15.57 -3.78 -10.81
N GLN A 30 -15.32 -2.60 -10.25
CA GLN A 30 -16.10 -2.03 -9.15
C GLN A 30 -15.90 -0.52 -9.13
N ARG A 31 -16.98 0.25 -8.98
CA ARG A 31 -16.92 1.71 -8.88
C ARG A 31 -16.69 2.14 -7.43
N GLY A 32 -16.06 3.30 -7.24
CA GLY A 32 -15.88 3.90 -5.92
C GLY A 32 -14.95 3.13 -4.99
N ILE A 33 -13.99 2.38 -5.53
CA ILE A 33 -13.04 1.60 -4.74
C ILE A 33 -12.23 2.53 -3.83
N LYS A 34 -12.07 2.16 -2.56
CA LYS A 34 -11.17 2.81 -1.60
C LYS A 34 -9.88 1.99 -1.44
N ALA A 35 -8.78 2.70 -1.26
CA ALA A 35 -7.45 2.14 -1.12
C ALA A 35 -6.68 2.85 0.01
N VAL A 36 -5.52 2.28 0.37
CA VAL A 36 -4.56 2.91 1.29
C VAL A 36 -3.39 3.46 0.47
N PHE A 37 -3.07 4.74 0.64
CA PHE A 37 -1.92 5.39 0.01
C PHE A 37 -0.83 5.61 1.07
N PHE A 38 0.30 4.93 0.93
CA PHE A 38 1.48 5.14 1.76
C PHE A 38 2.33 6.24 1.12
N THR A 39 2.23 7.44 1.67
CA THR A 39 2.76 8.66 1.06
C THR A 39 4.14 9.04 1.59
N GLN A 40 4.99 9.56 0.71
CA GLN A 40 6.25 10.21 1.10
C GLN A 40 6.05 11.72 1.21
N THR A 41 5.79 12.21 2.42
CA THR A 41 5.30 13.58 2.66
C THR A 41 6.31 14.67 2.29
N ARG A 42 7.61 14.34 2.27
CA ARG A 42 8.70 15.30 1.97
C ARG A 42 9.59 14.89 0.80
N ALA A 43 9.20 13.86 0.04
CA ALA A 43 9.94 13.47 -1.16
C ALA A 43 10.06 14.66 -2.12
N TRP A 44 11.27 14.95 -2.60
CA TRP A 44 11.54 16.12 -3.44
C TRP A 44 10.77 16.13 -4.77
N HIS A 45 10.44 14.94 -5.28
CA HIS A 45 9.62 14.72 -6.49
C HIS A 45 8.24 14.11 -6.16
N GLY A 46 7.73 14.34 -4.95
CA GLY A 46 6.45 13.78 -4.50
C GLY A 46 5.75 14.71 -3.51
N GLY A 47 5.40 14.20 -2.33
CA GLY A 47 4.68 14.95 -1.29
C GLY A 47 5.36 16.26 -0.84
N GLY A 48 6.68 16.41 -1.05
CA GLY A 48 7.40 17.66 -0.78
C GLY A 48 7.05 18.81 -1.72
N THR A 49 6.34 18.55 -2.82
CA THR A 49 5.91 19.54 -3.82
C THR A 49 4.47 20.03 -3.59
N ASP A 50 4.09 21.18 -4.16
CA ASP A 50 2.70 21.67 -4.10
C ASP A 50 1.72 20.70 -4.79
N VAL A 51 2.12 20.13 -5.93
CA VAL A 51 1.34 19.11 -6.65
C VAL A 51 1.14 17.88 -5.77
N GLY A 52 2.21 17.40 -5.12
CA GLY A 52 2.13 16.25 -4.22
C GLY A 52 1.21 16.52 -3.03
N ARG A 53 1.36 17.64 -2.32
CA ARG A 53 0.46 17.99 -1.21
C ARG A 53 -1.00 18.12 -1.64
N ALA A 54 -1.26 18.64 -2.84
CA ALA A 54 -2.62 18.70 -3.39
C ALA A 54 -3.18 17.30 -3.67
N LEU A 55 -2.36 16.36 -4.14
CA LEU A 55 -2.77 14.97 -4.36
C LEU A 55 -2.99 14.21 -3.06
N ILE A 56 -2.16 14.38 -2.04
CA ILE A 56 -2.39 13.81 -0.69
C ILE A 56 -3.74 14.28 -0.14
N ARG A 57 -4.06 15.57 -0.29
CA ARG A 57 -5.37 16.10 0.12
C ARG A 57 -6.50 15.45 -0.69
N ARG A 58 -6.33 15.31 -2.00
CA ARG A 58 -7.33 14.66 -2.85
C ARG A 58 -7.53 13.20 -2.49
N GLU A 59 -6.47 12.43 -2.22
CA GLU A 59 -6.57 11.04 -1.76
C GLU A 59 -7.49 10.94 -0.54
N HIS A 60 -7.27 11.83 0.44
CA HIS A 60 -8.11 11.92 1.63
C HIS A 60 -9.56 12.32 1.31
N ASP A 61 -9.77 13.37 0.52
CA ASP A 61 -11.09 13.92 0.19
C ASP A 61 -11.92 12.96 -0.67
N ASP A 62 -11.28 12.15 -1.52
CA ASP A 62 -11.89 11.07 -2.29
C ASP A 62 -12.23 9.86 -1.39
N GLY A 63 -11.94 9.92 -0.09
CA GLY A 63 -12.31 8.92 0.93
C GLY A 63 -11.33 7.75 1.05
N HIS A 64 -10.11 7.88 0.54
CA HIS A 64 -9.06 6.88 0.75
C HIS A 64 -8.42 7.03 2.14
N LEU A 65 -7.67 6.01 2.56
CA LEU A 65 -6.80 6.13 3.72
C LEU A 65 -5.44 6.66 3.27
N VAL A 66 -5.01 7.76 3.88
CA VAL A 66 -3.68 8.33 3.68
C VAL A 66 -2.81 7.93 4.87
N ALA A 67 -1.73 7.23 4.57
CA ALA A 67 -0.82 6.61 5.52
C ALA A 67 0.61 7.08 5.26
N LEU A 68 1.50 6.87 6.25
CA LEU A 68 2.88 7.31 6.17
C LEU A 68 3.77 6.26 5.51
N HIS A 69 4.56 6.67 4.52
CA HIS A 69 5.67 5.86 4.00
C HIS A 69 7.02 6.36 4.49
N SER A 70 7.24 7.68 4.45
CA SER A 70 8.40 8.37 5.02
C SER A 70 8.20 9.90 4.96
N ALA A 71 8.89 10.66 5.81
CA ALA A 71 9.05 12.11 5.68
C ALA A 71 10.48 12.52 5.29
N THR A 72 11.23 11.65 4.62
CA THR A 72 12.57 11.95 4.10
C THR A 72 12.54 12.56 2.70
N THR A 73 13.58 13.30 2.33
CA THR A 73 13.73 13.88 0.99
C THR A 73 13.80 12.83 -0.12
N PHE A 74 14.41 11.68 0.17
CA PHE A 74 14.55 10.53 -0.74
C PHE A 74 13.90 9.29 -0.12
N HIS A 75 13.72 8.23 -0.90
CA HIS A 75 13.19 6.94 -0.44
C HIS A 75 14.22 6.20 0.43
N SER A 76 14.28 6.56 1.71
CA SER A 76 15.28 6.09 2.67
C SER A 76 14.82 4.81 3.37
N ASN A 77 15.71 3.83 3.50
CA ASN A 77 15.41 2.60 4.22
C ASN A 77 15.44 2.84 5.74
N HIS A 78 14.26 2.80 6.38
CA HIS A 78 14.10 3.07 7.81
C HIS A 78 14.95 2.16 8.71
N ARG A 79 15.18 0.90 8.30
CA ARG A 79 16.02 -0.06 9.04
C ARG A 79 17.48 0.41 9.20
N PHE A 80 17.97 1.24 8.27
CA PHE A 80 19.36 1.71 8.25
C PHE A 80 19.51 3.18 8.67
N MET A 81 18.42 3.84 9.03
CA MET A 81 18.46 5.20 9.57
C MET A 81 18.97 5.17 11.02
N SER A 82 19.60 6.26 11.45
CA SER A 82 19.84 6.47 12.88
C SER A 82 18.52 6.63 13.61
N SER A 83 18.48 6.31 14.91
CA SER A 83 17.28 6.49 15.74
C SER A 83 16.75 7.92 15.68
N GLN A 84 17.66 8.92 15.71
CA GLN A 84 17.29 10.33 15.58
C GLN A 84 16.64 10.65 14.22
N ALA A 85 17.23 10.20 13.11
CA ALA A 85 16.68 10.50 11.79
C ALA A 85 15.32 9.82 11.56
N LEU A 86 15.14 8.61 12.11
CA LEU A 86 13.85 7.91 12.02
C LEU A 86 12.78 8.61 12.88
N ASP A 87 13.13 9.02 14.09
CA ASP A 87 12.26 9.77 15.00
C ASP A 87 11.79 11.08 14.35
N GLU A 88 12.73 11.87 13.81
CA GLU A 88 12.44 13.10 13.06
C GLU A 88 11.51 12.81 11.87
N SER A 89 11.76 11.76 11.08
CA SER A 89 10.90 11.36 9.96
C SER A 89 9.48 10.99 10.40
N MET A 90 9.30 10.31 11.54
CA MET A 90 7.97 9.97 12.04
C MET A 90 7.23 11.20 12.57
N GLN A 91 7.91 12.04 13.36
CA GLN A 91 7.34 13.29 13.86
C GLN A 91 6.88 14.18 12.71
N ASP A 92 7.75 14.40 11.74
CA ASP A 92 7.48 15.23 10.57
C ASP A 92 6.36 14.66 9.71
N GLY A 93 6.39 13.35 9.42
CA GLY A 93 5.37 12.70 8.59
C GLY A 93 3.98 12.74 9.19
N VAL A 94 3.86 12.50 10.49
CA VAL A 94 2.59 12.62 11.22
C VAL A 94 2.09 14.06 11.21
N ALA A 95 2.97 15.04 11.46
CA ALA A 95 2.60 16.46 11.45
C ALA A 95 2.17 16.93 10.04
N ASP A 96 2.90 16.53 9.00
CA ASP A 96 2.60 16.87 7.61
C ASP A 96 1.21 16.32 7.20
N LEU A 97 0.93 15.04 7.48
CA LEU A 97 -0.36 14.44 7.13
C LEU A 97 -1.52 15.03 7.95
N LEU A 98 -1.32 15.29 9.24
CA LEU A 98 -2.31 16.01 10.06
C LEU A 98 -2.61 17.39 9.48
N ALA A 99 -1.59 18.14 9.07
CA ALA A 99 -1.76 19.48 8.49
C ALA A 99 -2.48 19.45 7.12
N ILE A 100 -2.23 18.43 6.29
CA ILE A 100 -2.81 18.32 4.96
C ILE A 100 -4.26 17.82 5.02
N THR A 101 -4.53 16.82 5.86
CA THR A 101 -5.79 16.06 5.86
C THR A 101 -6.71 16.39 7.04
N GLY A 102 -6.20 17.05 8.07
CA GLY A 102 -6.94 17.36 9.31
C GLY A 102 -7.02 16.20 10.31
N VAL A 103 -6.49 15.02 9.98
CA VAL A 103 -6.45 13.85 10.86
C VAL A 103 -5.05 13.24 10.89
N PRO A 104 -4.56 12.73 12.03
CA PRO A 104 -3.28 12.04 12.07
C PRO A 104 -3.39 10.69 11.35
N PRO A 105 -2.34 10.23 10.66
CA PRO A 105 -2.31 8.89 10.07
C PRO A 105 -2.28 7.83 11.19
N SER A 106 -2.95 6.69 10.95
CA SER A 106 -2.94 5.53 11.86
C SER A 106 -2.01 4.41 11.37
N LEU A 107 -1.58 4.46 10.11
CA LEU A 107 -0.82 3.40 9.45
C LEU A 107 0.53 3.89 8.93
N VAL A 108 1.50 2.98 8.93
CA VAL A 108 2.82 3.17 8.31
C VAL A 108 3.24 1.92 7.54
N ARG A 109 3.98 2.11 6.45
CA ARG A 109 4.68 1.02 5.77
C ARG A 109 6.14 1.41 5.57
N PRO A 110 7.12 0.63 6.04
CA PRO A 110 8.52 0.93 5.82
C PRO A 110 8.88 0.84 4.32
N PRO A 111 9.69 1.76 3.79
CA PRO A 111 10.34 1.60 2.50
C PRO A 111 11.02 0.23 2.37
N PHE A 112 10.88 -0.39 1.20
CA PHE A 112 11.39 -1.73 0.89
C PHE A 112 10.82 -2.87 1.76
N TRP A 113 9.73 -2.62 2.48
CA TRP A 113 9.19 -3.51 3.53
C TRP A 113 10.23 -3.87 4.61
N ALA A 114 11.26 -3.04 4.76
CA ALA A 114 12.42 -3.32 5.60
C ALA A 114 12.26 -2.69 6.99
N TYR A 115 12.28 -3.53 8.03
CA TYR A 115 12.18 -3.07 9.42
C TYR A 115 12.96 -3.97 10.37
N ASN A 116 13.14 -3.50 11.60
CA ASN A 116 13.60 -4.27 12.75
C ASN A 116 12.75 -3.90 13.98
N ALA A 117 13.05 -4.49 15.14
CA ALA A 117 12.32 -4.22 16.37
C ALA A 117 12.34 -2.73 16.75
N ASP A 118 13.49 -2.07 16.64
CA ASP A 118 13.62 -0.64 16.96
C ASP A 118 12.78 0.23 16.03
N THR A 119 12.77 -0.08 14.73
CA THR A 119 11.92 0.60 13.74
C THR A 119 10.44 0.48 14.09
N LEU A 120 9.98 -0.72 14.47
CA LEU A 120 8.58 -0.96 14.84
C LEU A 120 8.21 -0.24 16.14
N LEU A 121 9.09 -0.25 17.14
CA LEU A 121 8.91 0.48 18.39
C LEU A 121 8.77 1.99 18.15
N THR A 122 9.62 2.56 17.29
CA THR A 122 9.50 3.98 16.91
C THR A 122 8.15 4.26 16.26
N TYR A 123 7.67 3.43 15.34
CA TYR A 123 6.34 3.62 14.74
C TYR A 123 5.22 3.66 15.79
N HIS A 124 5.22 2.71 16.72
CA HIS A 124 4.21 2.65 17.77
C HIS A 124 4.26 3.85 18.72
N ALA A 125 5.43 4.41 18.99
CA ALA A 125 5.57 5.62 19.79
C ALA A 125 4.82 6.83 19.20
N TYR A 126 4.63 6.86 17.87
CA TYR A 126 3.85 7.86 17.15
C TYR A 126 2.40 7.42 16.86
N GLY A 127 1.94 6.32 17.47
CA GLY A 127 0.59 5.80 17.27
C GLY A 127 0.39 5.07 15.93
N LEU A 128 1.46 4.84 15.16
CA LEU A 128 1.40 4.22 13.85
C LEU A 128 1.41 2.69 13.96
N GLN A 129 0.54 2.04 13.18
CA GLN A 129 0.51 0.59 13.05
C GLN A 129 1.10 0.17 11.70
N MET A 130 2.01 -0.80 11.73
CA MET A 130 2.75 -1.20 10.53
C MET A 130 1.93 -2.17 9.68
N LEU A 131 1.61 -1.78 8.45
CA LEU A 131 0.92 -2.64 7.48
C LEU A 131 1.89 -3.07 6.36
N LEU A 132 2.12 -4.38 6.25
CA LEU A 132 2.91 -4.97 5.16
C LEU A 132 2.00 -5.39 4.00
N THR A 133 2.40 -6.38 3.22
CA THR A 133 1.66 -6.82 2.03
C THR A 133 1.65 -8.33 1.89
N ASP A 134 0.57 -8.89 1.34
CA ASP A 134 0.48 -10.30 0.98
C ASP A 134 0.88 -10.52 -0.49
N LEU A 135 0.44 -9.62 -1.38
CA LEU A 135 0.72 -9.66 -2.82
C LEU A 135 1.50 -8.41 -3.23
N ASN A 136 2.47 -8.57 -4.12
CA ASN A 136 3.19 -7.47 -4.75
C ASN A 136 3.06 -7.55 -6.28
N ALA A 137 2.67 -6.45 -6.92
CA ALA A 137 2.61 -6.35 -8.38
C ALA A 137 3.96 -6.37 -9.09
N ASN A 138 5.07 -6.27 -8.34
CA ASN A 138 6.44 -6.15 -8.84
C ASN A 138 6.61 -4.97 -9.81
N ASP A 139 5.81 -3.92 -9.61
CA ASP A 139 5.77 -2.74 -10.45
C ASP A 139 6.78 -1.66 -10.04
N GLY A 140 7.34 -1.69 -8.82
CA GLY A 140 8.40 -0.76 -8.39
C GLY A 140 9.78 -0.93 -9.08
N LYS A 141 9.95 -1.89 -10.01
CA LYS A 141 11.27 -2.27 -10.58
C LYS A 141 11.47 -2.04 -12.09
N ILE A 142 10.52 -1.46 -12.82
CA ILE A 142 10.45 -1.73 -14.27
C ILE A 142 11.02 -0.58 -15.15
N TYR A 143 12.24 -0.81 -15.66
CA TYR A 143 12.70 -0.36 -16.98
C TYR A 143 12.60 -1.56 -17.95
N GLY A 144 11.46 -1.79 -18.63
CA GLY A 144 11.32 -2.95 -19.54
C GLY A 144 9.93 -3.27 -20.11
N ILE A 145 9.87 -4.25 -21.03
CA ILE A 145 8.70 -4.71 -21.81
C ILE A 145 7.72 -5.50 -20.93
N ASN A 146 6.46 -5.08 -20.87
CA ASN A 146 5.46 -5.61 -19.94
C ASN A 146 4.31 -6.30 -20.69
N TRP A 147 4.38 -7.64 -20.82
CA TRP A 147 3.31 -8.47 -21.40
C TRP A 147 2.33 -8.95 -20.31
N SER A 148 1.03 -8.96 -20.60
CA SER A 148 -0.04 -9.35 -19.66
C SER A 148 0.14 -10.72 -18.99
N TRP A 149 0.77 -11.68 -19.67
CA TRP A 149 1.06 -13.01 -19.13
C TRP A 149 1.91 -12.98 -17.86
N HIS A 150 2.90 -12.08 -17.79
CA HIS A 150 3.77 -11.97 -16.62
C HIS A 150 3.01 -11.37 -15.42
N LYS A 151 2.13 -10.39 -15.68
CA LYS A 151 1.26 -9.78 -14.66
C LYS A 151 0.36 -10.84 -14.01
N ARG A 152 -0.33 -11.61 -14.85
CA ARG A 152 -1.26 -12.66 -14.41
C ARG A 152 -0.54 -13.78 -13.68
N ALA A 153 0.56 -14.30 -14.22
CA ALA A 153 1.33 -15.36 -13.58
C ALA A 153 1.87 -14.94 -12.20
N ASN A 154 2.31 -13.69 -12.06
CA ASN A 154 2.76 -13.14 -10.78
C ASN A 154 1.61 -13.06 -9.74
N MET A 155 0.45 -12.53 -10.14
CA MET A 155 -0.74 -12.49 -9.27
C MET A 155 -1.21 -13.89 -8.89
N LEU A 156 -1.23 -14.83 -9.85
CA LEU A 156 -1.58 -16.23 -9.63
C LEU A 156 -0.69 -16.88 -8.58
N LYS A 157 0.63 -16.70 -8.71
CA LYS A 157 1.59 -17.23 -7.75
C LYS A 157 1.34 -16.70 -6.34
N HIS A 158 1.28 -15.38 -6.16
CA HIS A 158 1.14 -14.80 -4.83
C HIS A 158 -0.23 -15.05 -4.20
N LEU A 159 -1.30 -15.08 -5.00
CA LEU A 159 -2.61 -15.42 -4.46
C LEU A 159 -2.70 -16.90 -4.08
N ALA A 160 -2.02 -17.81 -4.80
CA ALA A 160 -1.93 -19.22 -4.41
C ALA A 160 -1.18 -19.39 -3.07
N GLU A 161 -0.07 -18.68 -2.87
CA GLU A 161 0.66 -18.65 -1.60
C GLU A 161 -0.22 -18.10 -0.46
N THR A 162 -0.94 -17.02 -0.73
CA THR A 162 -1.86 -16.39 0.23
C THR A 162 -3.02 -17.31 0.59
N ARG A 163 -3.58 -18.04 -0.38
CA ARG A 163 -4.66 -19.02 -0.15
C ARG A 163 -4.24 -20.10 0.82
N VAL A 164 -2.98 -20.56 0.78
CA VAL A 164 -2.46 -21.54 1.75
C VAL A 164 -2.46 -20.97 3.16
N ARG A 165 -2.02 -19.71 3.33
CA ARG A 165 -2.04 -19.02 4.64
C ARG A 165 -3.47 -18.81 5.15
N TRP A 166 -4.39 -18.41 4.29
CA TRP A 166 -5.81 -18.25 4.60
C TRP A 166 -6.42 -19.58 5.06
N ALA A 167 -6.22 -20.67 4.29
CA ALA A 167 -6.74 -21.99 4.63
C ALA A 167 -6.17 -22.55 5.95
N ALA A 168 -4.97 -22.10 6.35
CA ALA A 168 -4.36 -22.43 7.64
C ALA A 168 -4.87 -21.57 8.81
N GLY A 169 -5.75 -20.60 8.58
CA GLY A 169 -6.26 -19.69 9.62
C GLY A 169 -5.25 -18.64 10.08
N HIS A 170 -4.21 -18.36 9.29
CA HIS A 170 -3.14 -17.40 9.63
C HIS A 170 -3.41 -15.97 9.14
N MET A 171 -4.66 -15.66 8.80
CA MET A 171 -5.08 -14.34 8.32
C MET A 171 -6.30 -13.87 9.11
N PRO A 172 -6.40 -12.57 9.42
CA PRO A 172 -7.52 -12.06 10.21
C PRO A 172 -8.84 -12.13 9.43
N GLU A 173 -9.93 -12.39 10.14
CA GLU A 173 -11.28 -12.19 9.64
C GLU A 173 -11.84 -10.88 10.17
N VAL A 174 -12.39 -10.06 9.27
CA VAL A 174 -12.95 -8.73 9.56
C VAL A 174 -14.25 -8.60 8.78
N ASP A 175 -15.33 -8.27 9.48
CA ASP A 175 -16.65 -8.04 8.88
C ASP A 175 -17.11 -9.21 7.96
N GLY A 176 -16.75 -10.46 8.33
CA GLY A 176 -17.11 -11.68 7.59
C GLY A 176 -16.25 -11.96 6.35
N ALA A 177 -15.14 -11.26 6.17
CA ALA A 177 -14.18 -11.49 5.08
C ALA A 177 -12.74 -11.47 5.59
N THR A 178 -11.83 -12.15 4.87
CA THR A 178 -10.39 -12.05 5.12
C THR A 178 -9.78 -10.99 4.20
N PRO A 179 -9.24 -9.87 4.74
CA PRO A 179 -8.55 -8.89 3.91
C PRO A 179 -7.27 -9.49 3.33
N VAL A 180 -7.12 -9.42 2.00
CA VAL A 180 -5.86 -9.69 1.30
C VAL A 180 -5.23 -8.36 0.89
N VAL A 181 -4.00 -8.10 1.34
CA VAL A 181 -3.29 -6.84 1.07
C VAL A 181 -2.51 -6.93 -0.23
N VAL A 182 -2.84 -6.07 -1.19
CA VAL A 182 -2.19 -6.01 -2.50
C VAL A 182 -1.48 -4.68 -2.67
N THR A 183 -0.17 -4.71 -2.93
CA THR A 183 0.63 -3.50 -3.10
C THR A 183 0.98 -3.23 -4.57
N PHE A 184 0.78 -1.98 -4.94
CA PHE A 184 1.17 -1.32 -6.19
C PHE A 184 2.01 -0.07 -5.87
N HIS A 185 2.58 0.57 -6.88
CA HIS A 185 3.28 1.85 -6.73
C HIS A 185 2.61 2.89 -7.64
N ASP A 186 2.01 3.92 -7.06
CA ASP A 186 1.22 4.92 -7.80
C ASP A 186 2.06 5.90 -8.61
N VAL A 187 3.36 6.00 -8.28
CA VAL A 187 4.36 6.70 -9.11
C VAL A 187 4.66 5.97 -10.43
N ASN A 188 4.26 4.69 -10.57
CA ASN A 188 4.48 3.93 -11.80
C ASN A 188 3.40 4.26 -12.85
N THR A 189 3.80 4.93 -13.93
CA THR A 189 2.93 5.28 -15.06
C THR A 189 2.35 4.08 -15.81
N TYR A 190 3.04 2.94 -15.84
CA TYR A 190 2.51 1.70 -16.38
C TYR A 190 1.40 1.15 -15.48
N THR A 191 1.63 1.05 -14.18
CA THR A 191 0.59 0.63 -13.22
C THR A 191 -0.64 1.51 -13.35
N ALA A 192 -0.44 2.82 -13.34
CA ALA A 192 -1.52 3.77 -13.53
C ALA A 192 -2.28 3.53 -14.83
N ARG A 193 -1.59 3.21 -15.94
CA ARG A 193 -2.22 2.93 -17.25
C ARG A 193 -3.04 1.64 -17.29
N HIS A 194 -2.63 0.62 -16.54
CA HIS A 194 -3.17 -0.72 -16.61
C HIS A 194 -3.88 -1.16 -15.32
N LEU A 195 -4.20 -0.23 -14.40
CA LEU A 195 -4.79 -0.58 -13.11
C LEU A 195 -6.09 -1.39 -13.27
N GLU A 196 -6.99 -0.99 -14.18
CA GLU A 196 -8.23 -1.74 -14.44
C GLU A 196 -7.98 -3.19 -14.89
N GLU A 197 -6.93 -3.42 -15.70
CA GLU A 197 -6.51 -4.79 -16.07
C GLU A 197 -6.00 -5.56 -14.86
N TYR A 198 -5.24 -4.92 -13.95
CA TYR A 198 -4.79 -5.56 -12.71
C TYR A 198 -5.97 -5.93 -11.81
N LEU A 199 -6.99 -5.07 -11.70
CA LEU A 199 -8.21 -5.38 -10.95
C LEU A 199 -8.93 -6.61 -11.53
N ALA A 200 -9.08 -6.68 -12.86
CA ALA A 200 -9.66 -7.83 -13.53
C ALA A 200 -8.84 -9.11 -13.29
N ILE A 201 -7.52 -9.03 -13.43
CA ILE A 201 -6.60 -10.15 -13.16
C ILE A 201 -6.76 -10.65 -11.73
N LEU A 202 -6.84 -9.78 -10.72
CA LEU A 202 -7.01 -10.19 -9.32
C LEU A 202 -8.31 -11.00 -9.13
N VAL A 203 -9.42 -10.52 -9.69
CA VAL A 203 -10.72 -11.20 -9.62
C VAL A 203 -10.71 -12.54 -10.35
N ASP A 204 -10.14 -12.58 -11.56
CA ASP A 204 -10.09 -13.80 -12.37
C ASP A 204 -9.16 -14.86 -11.76
N VAL A 205 -8.02 -14.44 -11.21
CA VAL A 205 -7.09 -15.33 -10.52
C VAL A 205 -7.70 -15.86 -9.22
N ALA A 206 -8.44 -15.05 -8.47
CA ALA A 206 -9.18 -15.53 -7.29
C ALA A 206 -10.19 -16.62 -7.65
N ARG A 207 -10.94 -16.42 -8.74
CA ARG A 207 -11.88 -17.42 -9.26
C ARG A 207 -11.18 -18.69 -9.72
N GLU A 208 -10.06 -18.59 -10.45
CA GLU A 208 -9.29 -19.75 -10.91
C GLU A 208 -8.75 -20.59 -9.74
N LEU A 209 -8.40 -19.94 -8.63
CA LEU A 209 -7.87 -20.61 -7.44
C LEU A 209 -8.97 -21.06 -6.46
N ASP A 210 -10.24 -20.95 -6.83
CA ASP A 210 -11.39 -21.19 -5.94
C ASP A 210 -11.27 -20.44 -4.60
N VAL A 211 -10.77 -19.21 -4.64
CA VAL A 211 -10.78 -18.29 -3.50
C VAL A 211 -12.15 -17.60 -3.46
N PRO A 212 -12.94 -17.77 -2.38
CA PRO A 212 -14.22 -17.08 -2.26
C PRO A 212 -14.03 -15.56 -2.29
N LEU A 213 -14.81 -14.89 -3.12
CA LEU A 213 -14.86 -13.43 -3.17
C LEU A 213 -16.07 -12.94 -2.37
N ALA A 214 -15.87 -11.86 -1.62
CA ALA A 214 -17.00 -11.11 -1.06
C ALA A 214 -17.87 -10.54 -2.19
N ALA A 215 -19.12 -10.18 -1.88
CA ALA A 215 -20.04 -9.59 -2.86
C ALA A 215 -19.46 -8.35 -3.55
N ARG A 216 -18.62 -7.59 -2.82
CA ARG A 216 -17.75 -6.54 -3.34
C ARG A 216 -16.30 -6.98 -3.14
N PRO A 217 -15.57 -7.35 -4.21
CA PRO A 217 -14.19 -7.82 -4.12
C PRO A 217 -13.21 -6.76 -3.59
N PHE A 218 -13.58 -5.48 -3.69
CA PHE A 218 -12.78 -4.35 -3.21
C PHE A 218 -13.57 -3.53 -2.18
N TYR A 219 -12.88 -2.84 -1.28
CA TYR A 219 -13.53 -1.94 -0.32
C TYR A 219 -14.05 -0.70 -1.04
N ASP A 220 -15.23 -0.20 -0.64
CA ASP A 220 -15.77 1.09 -1.09
C ASP A 220 -16.19 2.02 0.07
N SER A 221 -16.07 1.56 1.32
CA SER A 221 -16.14 2.36 2.55
C SER A 221 -14.74 2.59 3.13
N ARG A 222 -14.48 3.81 3.58
CA ARG A 222 -13.23 4.17 4.28
C ARG A 222 -13.13 3.48 5.63
N GLU A 223 -14.23 3.40 6.35
CA GLU A 223 -14.30 2.85 7.71
C GLU A 223 -14.10 1.34 7.71
N GLU A 224 -14.70 0.62 6.75
CA GLU A 224 -14.45 -0.82 6.54
C GLU A 224 -12.99 -1.08 6.16
N LEU A 225 -12.46 -0.26 5.25
CA LEU A 225 -11.06 -0.34 4.85
C LEU A 225 -10.12 -0.12 6.03
N GLU A 226 -10.40 0.83 6.92
CA GLU A 226 -9.55 1.12 8.08
C GLU A 226 -9.54 -0.02 9.09
N ARG A 227 -10.71 -0.60 9.41
CA ARG A 227 -10.79 -1.77 10.29
C ARG A 227 -10.01 -2.95 9.70
N ALA A 228 -10.19 -3.21 8.41
CA ALA A 228 -9.46 -4.25 7.69
C ALA A 228 -7.95 -4.01 7.73
N ALA A 229 -7.51 -2.77 7.47
CA ALA A 229 -6.11 -2.39 7.49
C ALA A 229 -5.48 -2.59 8.86
N LEU A 230 -6.12 -2.10 9.93
CA LEU A 230 -5.62 -2.22 11.30
C LEU A 230 -5.55 -3.68 11.76
N ALA A 231 -6.53 -4.52 11.41
CA ALA A 231 -6.51 -5.94 11.74
C ALA A 231 -5.40 -6.71 11.00
N SER A 232 -4.94 -6.21 9.86
CA SER A 232 -3.84 -6.79 9.07
C SER A 232 -2.45 -6.26 9.46
N THR A 233 -2.33 -5.47 10.53
CA THR A 233 -1.04 -4.90 10.95
C THR A 233 -0.16 -5.90 11.68
N VAL A 234 1.15 -5.65 11.65
CA VAL A 234 2.15 -6.45 12.34
C VAL A 234 2.27 -5.96 13.78
N ALA A 235 1.82 -6.79 14.72
CA ALA A 235 1.82 -6.44 16.14
C ALA A 235 3.19 -6.60 16.83
N ASP A 236 4.04 -7.50 16.33
CA ASP A 236 5.35 -7.79 16.94
C ASP A 236 6.40 -8.08 15.87
N ALA A 237 7.61 -7.55 16.04
CA ALA A 237 8.75 -7.82 15.18
C ALA A 237 9.19 -9.29 15.21
N ALA A 238 8.91 -10.02 16.30
CA ALA A 238 9.17 -11.46 16.39
C ALA A 238 8.26 -12.31 15.47
N SER A 239 7.12 -11.76 15.02
CA SER A 239 6.15 -12.50 14.20
C SER A 239 6.66 -12.89 12.81
N ARG A 240 7.79 -12.31 12.35
CA ARG A 240 8.44 -12.58 11.05
C ARG A 240 7.43 -12.83 9.91
N PRO A 241 6.55 -11.84 9.65
CA PRO A 241 5.48 -11.99 8.67
C PRO A 241 6.07 -12.34 7.30
N GLN A 242 5.41 -13.27 6.62
CA GLN A 242 5.86 -13.73 5.31
C GLN A 242 5.65 -12.61 4.28
N LEU A 243 6.74 -12.12 3.69
CA LEU A 243 6.71 -11.16 2.59
C LEU A 243 6.63 -11.89 1.23
N PRO A 244 6.17 -11.22 0.16
CA PRO A 244 6.15 -11.84 -1.16
C PRO A 244 7.56 -11.95 -1.77
N GLY A 245 7.90 -13.16 -2.23
CA GLY A 245 9.05 -13.41 -3.10
C GLY A 245 10.42 -13.07 -2.47
N PHE A 246 11.25 -12.34 -3.23
CA PHE A 246 12.63 -12.00 -2.85
C PHE A 246 12.73 -11.24 -1.53
N TRP A 247 11.73 -10.43 -1.19
CA TRP A 247 11.74 -9.62 0.03
C TRP A 247 11.69 -10.48 1.30
N ASN A 248 11.04 -11.64 1.24
CA ASN A 248 11.06 -12.58 2.35
C ASN A 248 12.47 -13.11 2.62
N TRP A 249 13.20 -13.47 1.56
CA TRP A 249 14.57 -13.96 1.70
C TRP A 249 15.53 -12.86 2.15
N LEU A 250 15.35 -11.63 1.67
CA LEU A 250 16.25 -10.52 1.99
C LEU A 250 16.13 -10.07 3.46
N TRP A 251 14.94 -10.21 4.06
CA TRP A 251 14.62 -9.62 5.36
C TRP A 251 14.36 -10.62 6.50
N GLN A 252 14.26 -11.93 6.21
CA GLN A 252 14.29 -12.98 7.25
C GLN A 252 15.70 -13.30 7.73
#